data_AF-A0A0C9T9I0-F1
#
_entry.id   AF-A0A0C9T9I0-F1
#
_cell.length_a   1.000
_cell.length_b   1.000
_cell.length_c   1.000
_cell.angle_alpha   90.00
_cell.angle_beta   90.00
_cell.angle_gamma   90.00
#
_symmetry.space_group_name_H-M   'P 1'
#
loop_
_entity.id
_entity.type
_entity.pdbx_description
1 polymer ?
#
loop_
_entity_poly.entity_id
_entity_poly.type
_entity_poly.pdbx_seq_one_letter_code
_entity_poly.pdbx_strand_id
1 'polypeptide(L)'
;MASPSKRIKLESSPTPSSSSPPKPKPTIDAEDTDTEEEHCSICLQPLADRTVIPTCSHEFCFECLLVWTEQSRKCPLCAQLVGEYLIHRIRSRYDYQKHYLARLRTSPAPQAVRQAIRQRRSAREREWTAREREWGRRERRAREEADELERAIARRRWVYEHDLYAKHVASNSYTRYRPYPTPAQFSASADLVSRTTAFLRRELRVWVDLDVEVRSYSLSHSL
;
A
#
# COMPACT_ATOMS: atom_id res chain seq x y z
N MET A 1 -29.28 -38.10 -12.29
CA MET A 1 -28.60 -38.04 -13.60
C MET A 1 -27.87 -36.71 -13.72
N ALA A 2 -26.70 -36.71 -14.36
CA ALA A 2 -25.96 -35.57 -14.94
C ALA A 2 -25.78 -34.24 -14.13
N SER A 3 -24.56 -34.03 -13.61
CA SER A 3 -23.78 -32.80 -13.84
C SER A 3 -23.04 -32.97 -15.20
N PRO A 4 -22.63 -31.94 -16.00
CA PRO A 4 -21.56 -30.97 -15.66
C PRO A 4 -21.78 -29.52 -16.23
N SER A 5 -21.16 -28.45 -15.72
CA SER A 5 -19.78 -27.93 -15.94
C SER A 5 -19.29 -27.67 -17.39
N LYS A 6 -18.81 -26.44 -17.63
CA LYS A 6 -17.71 -26.02 -18.54
C LYS A 6 -16.95 -24.93 -17.75
N ARG A 7 -15.65 -24.92 -17.40
CA ARG A 7 -14.39 -25.63 -17.73
C ARG A 7 -13.69 -25.24 -19.05
N ILE A 8 -12.58 -24.50 -18.90
CA ILE A 8 -11.27 -24.39 -19.62
C ILE A 8 -10.54 -23.19 -18.95
N LYS A 9 -9.32 -23.20 -18.36
CA LYS A 9 -8.25 -24.17 -18.05
C LYS A 9 -7.14 -24.41 -19.12
N LEU A 10 -5.93 -23.88 -18.82
CA LEU A 10 -4.56 -24.22 -19.30
C LEU A 10 -4.14 -23.78 -20.74
N GLU A 11 -2.86 -23.54 -21.10
CA GLU A 11 -1.56 -23.30 -20.39
C GLU A 11 -0.41 -23.11 -21.41
N SER A 12 0.78 -22.69 -20.94
CA SER A 12 2.13 -23.08 -21.39
C SER A 12 2.76 -22.59 -22.72
N SER A 13 4.00 -22.10 -22.56
CA SER A 13 5.18 -22.05 -23.47
C SER A 13 5.60 -23.45 -24.02
N PRO A 14 6.69 -23.67 -24.83
CA PRO A 14 7.86 -22.82 -25.15
C PRO A 14 8.38 -22.89 -26.63
N THR A 15 9.61 -22.41 -26.85
CA THR A 15 10.49 -22.49 -28.07
C THR A 15 11.04 -23.94 -28.29
N PRO A 16 11.62 -24.38 -29.46
CA PRO A 16 12.87 -23.86 -30.07
C PRO A 16 13.21 -24.07 -31.60
N SER A 17 14.23 -23.33 -32.06
CA SER A 17 15.37 -23.65 -32.96
C SER A 17 15.32 -24.39 -34.33
N SER A 18 15.82 -23.67 -35.36
CA SER A 18 16.94 -24.03 -36.31
C SER A 18 16.80 -25.05 -37.45
N SER A 19 17.04 -24.60 -38.70
CA SER A 19 17.87 -25.28 -39.73
C SER A 19 18.30 -24.36 -40.90
N SER A 20 19.43 -24.65 -41.57
CA SER A 20 20.06 -23.94 -42.73
C SER A 20 20.74 -24.99 -43.64
N PRO A 21 21.52 -24.72 -44.73
CA PRO A 21 21.94 -23.48 -45.45
C PRO A 21 21.58 -23.61 -46.98
N PRO A 22 22.39 -23.38 -48.06
CA PRO A 22 23.61 -22.57 -48.33
C PRO A 22 23.69 -21.76 -49.67
N LYS A 23 24.39 -20.60 -49.62
CA LYS A 23 25.50 -20.04 -50.51
C LYS A 23 25.50 -20.18 -52.06
N PRO A 24 26.00 -19.18 -52.83
CA PRO A 24 27.32 -18.53 -52.64
C PRO A 24 27.46 -16.98 -52.78
N LYS A 25 28.69 -16.49 -52.54
CA LYS A 25 29.24 -15.09 -52.49
C LYS A 25 29.92 -14.69 -53.85
N PRO A 26 30.68 -13.57 -54.05
CA PRO A 26 31.08 -12.39 -53.21
C PRO A 26 30.78 -11.00 -53.88
N THR A 27 31.05 -9.81 -53.32
CA THR A 27 32.35 -9.08 -53.06
C THR A 27 32.15 -7.93 -52.02
N ILE A 28 33.02 -7.73 -51.01
CA ILE A 28 34.16 -6.77 -50.94
C ILE A 28 33.73 -5.29 -51.19
N ASP A 29 33.90 -4.29 -50.32
CA ASP A 29 34.33 -4.15 -48.90
C ASP A 29 33.71 -2.84 -48.34
N ALA A 30 33.35 -2.81 -47.05
CA ALA A 30 33.25 -1.58 -46.23
C ALA A 30 33.13 -1.99 -44.75
N GLU A 31 34.01 -1.47 -43.89
CA GLU A 31 33.90 -1.66 -42.43
C GLU A 31 32.86 -0.69 -41.87
N ASP A 32 31.65 -1.20 -41.64
CA ASP A 32 30.62 -0.51 -40.88
C ASP A 32 30.83 -0.78 -39.39
N THR A 33 31.78 -0.05 -38.78
CA THR A 33 31.84 0.05 -37.33
C THR A 33 30.72 0.98 -36.88
N ASP A 34 29.52 0.41 -36.72
CA ASP A 34 28.36 1.04 -36.08
C ASP A 34 28.66 1.28 -34.60
N THR A 35 29.53 2.24 -34.33
CA THR A 35 29.65 2.87 -33.02
C THR A 35 28.47 3.82 -32.90
N GLU A 36 27.41 3.35 -32.23
CA GLU A 36 26.27 4.19 -31.82
C GLU A 36 26.82 5.48 -31.19
N GLU A 37 26.81 6.59 -31.93
CA GLU A 37 27.40 7.84 -31.44
C GLU A 37 26.58 8.31 -30.24
N GLU A 38 27.20 8.32 -29.05
CA GLU A 38 26.55 8.82 -27.84
C GLU A 38 26.31 10.34 -27.99
N HIS A 39 25.04 10.73 -28.13
CA HIS A 39 24.64 12.13 -28.29
C HIS A 39 24.40 12.81 -26.92
N CYS A 40 24.86 14.05 -26.77
CA CYS A 40 24.59 14.84 -25.56
C CYS A 40 23.14 15.33 -25.53
N SER A 41 22.40 15.01 -24.47
CA SER A 41 20.99 15.42 -24.33
C SER A 41 20.76 16.91 -24.04
N ILE A 42 21.81 17.75 -23.98
CA ILE A 42 21.70 19.21 -23.78
C ILE A 42 21.80 19.95 -25.13
N CYS A 43 22.81 19.63 -25.95
CA CYS A 43 23.01 20.26 -27.26
C CYS A 43 22.52 19.42 -28.46
N LEU A 44 22.15 18.16 -28.23
CA LEU A 44 21.70 17.20 -29.25
C LEU A 44 22.74 16.95 -30.37
N GLN A 45 24.03 17.02 -30.01
CA GLN A 45 25.18 16.73 -30.89
C GLN A 45 26.02 15.59 -30.30
N PRO A 46 26.90 14.94 -31.08
CA PRO A 46 27.86 13.95 -30.56
C PRO A 46 28.66 14.48 -29.36
N LEU A 47 28.98 13.61 -28.40
CA LEU A 47 29.66 14.00 -27.15
C LEU A 47 31.08 14.56 -27.36
N ALA A 48 31.25 15.87 -27.20
CA ALA A 48 32.53 16.56 -27.17
C ALA A 48 33.03 16.76 -25.71
N ASP A 49 34.24 16.29 -25.41
CA ASP A 49 34.80 16.13 -24.05
C ASP A 49 33.77 15.47 -23.10
N ARG A 50 33.57 14.16 -23.28
CA ARG A 50 32.60 13.33 -22.53
C ARG A 50 32.79 13.50 -21.02
N THR A 51 31.73 13.91 -20.33
CA THR A 51 31.72 14.13 -18.88
C THR A 51 30.68 13.30 -18.18
N VAL A 52 31.03 12.85 -16.98
CA VAL A 52 30.20 11.95 -16.18
C VAL A 52 29.91 12.61 -14.83
N ILE A 53 28.64 12.62 -14.44
CA ILE A 53 28.22 13.08 -13.10
C ILE A 53 28.50 11.96 -12.08
N PRO A 54 29.36 12.17 -11.05
CA PRO A 54 29.78 11.09 -10.15
C PRO A 54 28.66 10.43 -9.33
N THR A 55 27.52 11.11 -9.16
CA THR A 55 26.40 10.65 -8.32
C THR A 55 25.33 9.86 -9.06
N CYS A 56 25.28 9.94 -10.39
CA CYS A 56 24.21 9.34 -11.19
C CYS A 56 24.67 8.82 -12.56
N SER A 57 25.98 8.85 -12.87
CA SER A 57 26.62 8.37 -14.10
C SER A 57 26.03 8.85 -15.44
N HIS A 58 25.17 9.87 -15.43
CA HIS A 58 24.65 10.50 -16.64
C HIS A 58 25.71 11.38 -17.30
N GLU A 59 25.63 11.48 -18.63
CA GLU A 59 26.73 11.94 -19.46
C GLU A 59 26.38 13.07 -20.43
N PHE A 60 27.32 14.01 -20.57
CA PHE A 60 27.10 15.26 -21.30
C PHE A 60 28.44 15.82 -21.82
N CYS A 61 28.40 16.74 -22.79
CA CYS A 61 29.57 17.55 -23.15
C CYS A 61 29.98 18.44 -21.98
N PHE A 62 31.29 18.62 -21.75
CA PHE A 62 31.80 19.36 -20.59
C PHE A 62 31.23 20.77 -20.48
N GLU A 63 31.27 21.54 -21.57
CA GLU A 63 30.79 22.93 -21.60
C GLU A 63 29.27 23.02 -21.34
N CYS A 64 28.50 22.10 -21.92
CA CYS A 64 27.05 22.04 -21.73
C CYS A 64 26.67 21.80 -20.27
N LEU A 65 27.36 20.85 -19.62
CA LEU A 65 27.14 20.56 -18.20
C LEU A 65 27.69 21.67 -17.30
N LEU A 66 28.80 22.31 -17.68
CA LEU A 66 29.38 23.41 -16.92
C LEU A 66 28.41 24.59 -16.82
N VAL A 67 27.90 25.08 -17.97
CA VAL A 67 26.88 26.16 -18.04
C VAL A 67 25.63 25.78 -17.25
N TRP A 68 25.18 24.53 -17.33
CA TRP A 68 24.05 24.05 -16.54
C TRP A 68 24.33 24.12 -15.02
N THR A 69 25.54 23.76 -14.58
CA THR A 69 25.93 23.76 -13.16
C THR A 69 26.17 25.15 -12.55
N GLU A 70 26.16 26.21 -13.35
CA GLU A 70 26.08 27.61 -12.90
C GLU A 70 24.66 27.98 -12.43
N GLN A 71 23.63 27.38 -13.04
CA GLN A 71 22.23 27.65 -12.74
C GLN A 71 21.64 26.62 -11.76
N SER A 72 21.99 25.35 -11.90
CA SER A 72 21.38 24.23 -11.15
C SER A 72 22.40 23.17 -10.76
N ARG A 73 22.44 22.79 -9.48
CA ARG A 73 23.26 21.67 -8.98
C ARG A 73 22.59 20.31 -9.08
N LYS A 74 21.63 20.15 -9.99
CA LYS A 74 20.90 18.91 -10.24
C LYS A 74 21.19 18.39 -11.65
N CYS A 75 21.31 17.08 -11.84
CA CYS A 75 21.42 16.46 -13.15
C CYS A 75 20.21 16.84 -14.04
N PRO A 76 20.42 17.20 -15.33
CA PRO A 76 19.32 17.47 -16.27
C PRO A 76 18.33 16.30 -16.43
N LEU A 77 18.80 15.05 -16.35
CA LEU A 77 18.00 13.85 -16.63
C LEU A 77 17.24 13.32 -15.40
N CYS A 78 17.91 13.15 -14.26
CA CYS A 78 17.33 12.53 -13.07
C CYS A 78 17.09 13.47 -11.88
N ALA A 79 17.42 14.76 -12.02
CA ALA A 79 17.32 15.78 -10.97
C ALA A 79 18.10 15.50 -9.65
N GLN A 80 18.94 14.44 -9.59
CA GLN A 80 19.83 14.16 -8.47
C GLN A 80 20.94 15.21 -8.36
N LEU A 81 21.50 15.43 -7.16
CA LEU A 81 22.56 16.41 -6.95
C LEU A 81 23.85 15.99 -7.67
N VAL A 82 24.45 16.92 -8.43
CA VAL A 82 25.66 16.68 -9.24
C VAL A 82 26.90 16.36 -8.39
N GLY A 83 26.98 16.95 -7.19
CA GLY A 83 28.13 16.81 -6.28
C GLY A 83 29.06 18.03 -6.27
N GLU A 84 30.28 17.83 -5.79
CA GLU A 84 31.31 18.89 -5.67
C GLU A 84 32.20 19.02 -6.91
N TYR A 85 32.27 18.01 -7.78
CA TYR A 85 33.11 18.00 -8.96
C TYR A 85 32.47 17.20 -10.11
N LEU A 86 32.87 17.53 -11.33
CA LEU A 86 32.62 16.79 -12.56
C LEU A 86 33.87 15.96 -12.92
N ILE A 87 33.67 14.86 -13.64
CA ILE A 87 34.78 14.09 -14.25
C ILE A 87 34.69 14.29 -15.77
N HIS A 88 35.81 14.67 -16.40
CA HIS A 88 35.93 14.90 -17.85
C HIS A 88 37.29 14.41 -18.38
N ARG A 89 37.51 14.49 -19.71
CA ARG A 89 38.74 14.00 -20.38
C ARG A 89 39.10 12.56 -20.02
N ILE A 90 38.11 11.68 -20.02
CA ILE A 90 38.26 10.27 -19.66
C ILE A 90 38.97 9.53 -20.80
N ARG A 91 40.21 9.11 -20.58
CA ARG A 91 41.01 8.31 -21.53
C ARG A 91 41.18 6.87 -21.06
N SER A 92 41.17 6.65 -19.74
CA SER A 92 41.21 5.31 -19.16
C SER A 92 40.58 5.31 -17.77
N ARG A 93 40.41 4.12 -17.18
CA ARG A 93 39.95 3.94 -15.79
C ARG A 93 40.79 4.67 -14.73
N TYR A 94 42.00 5.13 -15.06
CA TYR A 94 42.89 5.88 -14.17
C TYR A 94 43.36 7.23 -14.74
N ASP A 95 42.98 7.57 -15.98
CA ASP A 95 43.34 8.83 -16.65
C ASP A 95 42.06 9.61 -16.97
N TYR A 96 41.71 10.52 -16.05
CA TYR A 96 40.56 11.41 -16.12
C TYR A 96 40.84 12.68 -15.29
N GLN A 97 40.24 13.80 -15.69
CA GLN A 97 40.39 15.08 -15.01
C GLN A 97 39.16 15.40 -14.14
N LYS A 98 39.38 15.89 -12.91
CA LYS A 98 38.30 16.36 -12.02
C LYS A 98 38.19 17.89 -12.11
N HIS A 99 37.00 18.40 -12.42
CA HIS A 99 36.70 19.83 -12.39
C HIS A 99 35.82 20.15 -11.18
N TYR A 100 36.37 20.87 -10.20
CA TYR A 100 35.66 21.21 -8.95
C TYR A 100 34.72 22.40 -9.16
N LEU A 101 33.44 22.19 -8.88
CA LEU A 101 32.40 23.19 -9.04
C LEU A 101 32.39 24.14 -7.84
N ALA A 102 32.65 25.43 -8.08
CA ALA A 102 32.54 26.47 -7.05
C ALA A 102 31.20 26.38 -6.29
N ARG A 103 31.16 26.72 -4.99
CA ARG A 103 29.86 26.71 -4.26
C ARG A 103 28.89 27.64 -4.95
N LEU A 104 27.74 27.11 -5.38
CA LEU A 104 26.65 27.92 -5.89
C LEU A 104 26.31 28.94 -4.81
N ARG A 105 26.36 30.24 -5.14
CA ARG A 105 25.94 31.29 -4.21
C ARG A 105 24.43 31.14 -4.03
N THR A 106 24.03 30.36 -3.02
CA THR A 106 22.65 30.32 -2.56
C THR A 106 22.34 31.71 -1.99
N SER A 107 21.81 32.59 -2.84
CA SER A 107 21.18 33.82 -2.40
C SER A 107 20.19 33.44 -1.30
N PRO A 108 20.19 34.14 -0.14
CA PRO A 108 19.28 33.80 0.94
C PRO A 108 17.85 33.81 0.42
N ALA A 109 17.18 32.65 0.47
CA ALA A 109 15.81 32.52 -0.02
C ALA A 109 14.94 33.65 0.59
N PRO A 110 14.11 34.35 -0.22
CA PRO A 110 13.38 35.52 0.24
C PRO A 110 12.66 35.27 1.56
N GLN A 111 12.67 36.26 2.46
CA GLN A 111 12.17 36.08 3.82
C GLN A 111 10.73 35.55 3.86
N ALA A 112 9.88 36.00 2.92
CA ALA A 112 8.52 35.51 2.72
C ALA A 112 8.45 33.98 2.47
N VAL A 113 9.34 33.42 1.63
CA VAL A 113 9.39 31.97 1.36
C VAL A 113 9.80 31.21 2.62
N ARG A 114 10.78 31.72 3.38
CA ARG A 114 11.20 31.14 4.67
C ARG A 114 10.07 31.17 5.70
N GLN A 115 9.30 32.26 5.77
CA GLN A 115 8.14 32.39 6.65
C GLN A 115 7.01 31.43 6.24
N ALA A 116 6.67 31.35 4.95
CA ALA A 116 5.65 30.43 4.44
C ALA A 116 5.99 28.96 4.71
N ILE A 117 7.26 28.56 4.58
CA ILE A 117 7.72 27.20 4.93
C ILE A 117 7.57 26.93 6.43
N ARG A 118 7.92 27.90 7.30
CA ARG A 118 7.73 27.78 8.76
C ARG A 118 6.26 27.67 9.15
N GLN A 119 5.39 28.51 8.56
CA GLN A 119 3.94 28.46 8.79
C GLN A 119 3.35 27.10 8.37
N ARG A 120 3.69 26.60 7.18
CA ARG A 120 3.27 25.27 6.70
C ARG A 120 3.72 24.14 7.62
N ARG A 121 4.96 24.17 8.12
CA ARG A 121 5.45 23.19 9.12
C ARG A 121 4.63 23.25 10.41
N SER A 122 4.42 24.44 10.98
CA SER A 122 3.66 24.63 12.22
C SER A 122 2.18 24.23 12.10
N ALA A 123 1.57 24.41 10.93
CA ALA A 123 0.21 23.95 10.66
C ALA A 123 0.13 22.42 10.66
N ARG A 124 1.00 21.75 9.89
CA ARG A 124 1.08 20.28 9.81
C ARG A 124 1.37 19.63 11.18
N GLU A 125 2.20 20.26 11.99
CA GLU A 125 2.52 19.82 13.34
C GLU A 125 1.29 19.86 14.26
N ARG A 126 0.54 20.97 14.23
CA ARG A 126 -0.75 21.09 14.96
C ARG A 126 -1.79 20.06 14.52
N GLU A 127 -1.92 19.81 13.22
CA GLU A 127 -2.82 18.78 12.67
C GLU A 127 -2.44 17.38 13.15
N TRP A 128 -1.15 17.06 13.18
CA TRP A 128 -0.65 15.77 13.66
C TRP A 128 -0.97 15.56 15.15
N THR A 129 -0.66 16.52 16.01
CA THR A 129 -0.97 16.40 17.45
C THR A 129 -2.47 16.47 17.75
N ALA A 130 -3.30 17.03 16.86
CA ALA A 130 -4.75 16.97 16.99
C ALA A 130 -5.28 15.54 16.72
N ARG A 131 -4.80 14.92 15.63
CA ARG A 131 -5.16 13.54 15.25
C ARG A 131 -4.73 12.51 16.29
N GLU A 132 -3.53 12.65 16.86
CA GLU A 132 -3.01 11.76 17.90
C GLU A 132 -3.89 11.76 19.16
N ARG A 133 -4.32 12.95 19.62
CA ARG A 133 -5.26 13.10 20.76
C ARG A 133 -6.66 12.57 20.47
N GLU A 134 -7.09 12.56 19.21
CA GLU A 134 -8.36 11.92 18.82
C GLU A 134 -8.24 10.40 18.86
N TRP A 135 -7.15 9.84 18.33
CA TRP A 135 -6.89 8.40 18.37
C TRP A 135 -6.88 7.86 19.81
N GLY A 136 -6.14 8.48 20.72
CA GLY A 136 -6.09 8.06 22.12
C GLY A 136 -7.43 8.16 22.86
N ARG A 137 -8.33 9.07 22.45
CA ARG A 137 -9.71 9.14 22.98
C ARG A 137 -10.59 8.02 22.43
N ARG A 138 -10.42 7.64 21.15
CA ARG A 138 -11.13 6.52 20.53
C ARG A 138 -10.71 5.19 21.15
N GLU A 139 -9.40 4.99 21.35
CA GLU A 139 -8.86 3.77 21.97
C GLU A 139 -9.37 3.59 23.41
N ARG A 140 -9.36 4.66 24.22
CA ARG A 140 -9.91 4.64 25.57
C ARG A 140 -11.37 4.17 25.60
N ARG A 141 -12.22 4.78 24.75
CA ARG A 141 -13.64 4.41 24.62
C ARG A 141 -13.80 2.94 24.23
N ALA A 142 -13.05 2.46 23.25
CA ALA A 142 -13.12 1.06 22.81
C ALA A 142 -12.73 0.07 23.92
N ARG A 143 -11.79 0.44 24.80
CA ARG A 143 -11.43 -0.33 25.98
C ARG A 143 -12.55 -0.33 27.04
N GLU A 144 -13.11 0.84 27.33
CA GLU A 144 -14.25 0.98 28.25
C GLU A 144 -15.47 0.15 27.79
N GLU A 145 -15.78 0.17 26.49
CA GLU A 145 -16.82 -0.64 25.85
C GLU A 145 -16.52 -2.16 25.91
N ALA A 146 -15.25 -2.56 25.73
CA ALA A 146 -14.83 -3.95 25.85
C ALA A 146 -14.95 -4.47 27.29
N ASP A 147 -14.49 -3.68 28.28
CA ASP A 147 -14.63 -4.02 29.70
C ASP A 147 -16.12 -4.10 30.11
N GLU A 148 -16.99 -3.24 29.57
CA GLU A 148 -18.43 -3.31 29.83
C GLU A 148 -19.04 -4.59 29.25
N LEU A 149 -18.67 -4.95 28.02
CA LEU A 149 -19.09 -6.19 27.38
C LEU A 149 -18.63 -7.42 28.17
N GLU A 150 -17.38 -7.45 28.64
CA GLU A 150 -16.84 -8.54 29.45
C GLU A 150 -17.58 -8.66 30.80
N ARG A 151 -17.78 -7.55 31.52
CA ARG A 151 -18.59 -7.54 32.75
C ARG A 151 -20.03 -8.01 32.49
N ALA A 152 -20.62 -7.66 31.34
CA ALA A 152 -21.94 -8.15 30.96
C ALA A 152 -21.94 -9.67 30.73
N ILE A 153 -20.97 -10.20 29.97
CA ILE A 153 -20.79 -11.65 29.74
C ILE A 153 -20.58 -12.38 31.06
N ALA A 154 -19.74 -11.88 31.96
CA ALA A 154 -19.51 -12.48 33.28
C ALA A 154 -20.80 -12.59 34.12
N ARG A 155 -21.62 -11.52 34.17
CA ARG A 155 -22.94 -11.57 34.84
C ARG A 155 -23.87 -12.62 34.22
N ARG A 156 -23.82 -12.81 32.91
CA ARG A 156 -24.65 -13.80 32.19
C ARG A 156 -24.16 -15.23 32.42
N ARG A 157 -22.84 -15.47 32.42
CA ARG A 157 -22.23 -16.74 32.85
C ARG A 157 -22.77 -17.15 34.21
N TRP A 158 -22.70 -16.24 35.19
CA TRP A 158 -23.20 -16.48 36.54
C TRP A 158 -24.70 -16.80 36.59
N VAL A 159 -25.54 -16.06 35.87
CA VAL A 159 -27.00 -16.32 35.78
C VAL A 159 -27.30 -17.73 35.24
N TYR A 160 -26.60 -18.16 34.19
CA TYR A 160 -26.81 -19.49 33.59
C TYR A 160 -26.19 -20.62 34.42
N GLU A 161 -25.07 -20.38 35.11
CA GLU A 161 -24.43 -21.34 36.02
C GLU A 161 -25.28 -21.64 37.27
N HIS A 162 -26.12 -20.69 37.69
CA HIS A 162 -26.96 -20.78 38.88
C HIS A 162 -28.45 -21.02 38.56
N ASP A 163 -28.79 -21.38 37.31
CA ASP A 163 -30.15 -21.64 36.83
C ASP A 163 -31.19 -20.57 37.25
N LEU A 164 -30.81 -19.29 37.21
CA LEU A 164 -31.64 -18.20 37.73
C LEU A 164 -32.71 -17.77 36.73
N TYR A 165 -33.97 -18.07 37.05
CA TYR A 165 -35.13 -17.67 36.26
C TYR A 165 -35.56 -16.22 36.54
N ALA A 166 -36.05 -15.54 35.51
CA ALA A 166 -36.67 -14.22 35.66
C ALA A 166 -37.94 -14.30 36.52
N LYS A 167 -38.07 -13.42 37.52
CA LYS A 167 -39.30 -13.27 38.31
C LYS A 167 -40.46 -12.91 37.36
N HIS A 168 -41.58 -13.63 37.50
CA HIS A 168 -42.75 -13.63 36.61
C HIS A 168 -42.98 -12.31 35.84
N VAL A 169 -42.89 -12.37 34.50
CA VAL A 169 -43.17 -11.24 33.62
C VAL A 169 -44.67 -11.23 33.27
N ALA A 170 -45.42 -10.34 33.90
CA ALA A 170 -46.85 -10.18 33.63
C ALA A 170 -47.09 -9.66 32.20
N SER A 171 -48.09 -10.24 31.53
CA SER A 171 -48.55 -9.85 30.18
C SER A 171 -49.40 -8.58 30.21
N ASN A 172 -48.77 -7.41 30.41
CA ASN A 172 -49.45 -6.11 30.44
C ASN A 172 -49.19 -5.33 29.13
N SER A 173 -50.06 -4.38 28.78
CA SER A 173 -49.88 -3.46 27.64
C SER A 173 -48.54 -2.69 27.71
N TYR A 174 -48.05 -2.44 28.93
CA TYR A 174 -46.77 -1.79 29.20
C TYR A 174 -45.56 -2.70 28.92
N THR A 175 -45.58 -3.96 29.37
CA THR A 175 -44.47 -4.92 29.19
C THR A 175 -44.49 -5.57 27.81
N ARG A 176 -45.66 -5.60 27.15
CA ARG A 176 -45.94 -6.27 25.86
C ARG A 176 -45.48 -7.73 25.79
N TYR A 177 -45.31 -8.36 26.95
CA TYR A 177 -44.86 -9.74 27.04
C TYR A 177 -45.93 -10.65 26.45
N ARG A 178 -45.52 -11.47 25.48
CA ARG A 178 -46.32 -12.55 24.90
C ARG A 178 -45.67 -13.88 25.30
N PRO A 179 -46.45 -14.95 25.49
CA PRO A 179 -45.90 -16.28 25.63
C PRO A 179 -45.01 -16.61 24.43
N TYR A 180 -44.00 -17.45 24.64
CA TYR A 180 -43.08 -17.86 23.59
C TYR A 180 -43.86 -18.55 22.44
N PRO A 181 -43.48 -18.32 21.16
CA PRO A 181 -44.12 -18.97 20.03
C PRO A 181 -43.89 -20.48 20.06
N THR A 182 -44.80 -21.25 19.47
CA THR A 182 -44.56 -22.69 19.26
C THR A 182 -43.40 -22.91 18.29
N PRO A 183 -42.71 -24.08 18.32
CA PRO A 183 -41.54 -24.32 17.45
C PRO A 183 -41.81 -24.07 15.96
N ALA A 184 -43.01 -24.44 15.47
CA ALA A 184 -43.43 -24.20 14.09
C ALA A 184 -43.73 -22.72 13.76
N GLN A 185 -44.25 -21.96 14.74
CA GLN A 185 -44.43 -20.51 14.59
C GLN A 185 -43.09 -19.77 14.61
N PHE A 186 -42.12 -20.28 15.36
CA PHE A 186 -40.76 -19.76 15.40
C PHE A 186 -40.04 -19.96 14.06
N SER A 187 -40.00 -21.20 13.54
CA SER A 187 -39.32 -21.51 12.27
C SER A 187 -39.91 -20.76 11.06
N ALA A 188 -41.23 -20.57 11.03
CA ALA A 188 -41.90 -19.78 10.00
C ALA A 188 -41.54 -18.27 10.00
N SER A 189 -40.85 -17.77 11.04
CA SER A 189 -40.60 -16.33 11.24
C SER A 189 -39.12 -15.95 11.15
N ALA A 190 -38.71 -15.46 9.98
CA ALA A 190 -37.33 -15.03 9.73
C ALA A 190 -36.82 -13.94 10.71
N ASP A 191 -37.69 -13.05 11.21
CA ASP A 191 -37.32 -12.05 12.24
C ASP A 191 -36.87 -12.71 13.55
N LEU A 192 -37.62 -13.70 14.06
CA LEU A 192 -37.27 -14.36 15.30
C LEU A 192 -36.02 -15.23 15.13
N VAL A 193 -35.85 -15.88 13.97
CA VAL A 193 -34.60 -16.61 13.65
C VAL A 193 -33.41 -15.67 13.59
N SER A 194 -33.53 -14.49 12.95
CA SER A 194 -32.49 -13.47 12.89
C SER A 194 -32.13 -12.92 14.27
N ARG A 195 -33.13 -12.56 15.07
CA ARG A 195 -32.93 -12.01 16.43
C ARG A 195 -32.37 -13.06 17.39
N THR A 196 -32.82 -14.30 17.30
CA THR A 196 -32.27 -15.42 18.08
C THR A 196 -30.85 -15.75 17.64
N THR A 197 -30.53 -15.81 16.34
CA THR A 197 -29.14 -16.07 15.90
C THR A 197 -28.18 -14.94 16.30
N ALA A 198 -28.63 -13.68 16.27
CA ALA A 198 -27.86 -12.54 16.80
C ALA A 198 -27.66 -12.61 18.32
N PHE A 199 -28.72 -12.96 19.07
CA PHE A 199 -28.64 -13.23 20.50
C PHE A 199 -27.64 -14.38 20.77
N LEU A 200 -27.80 -15.52 20.12
CA LEU A 200 -26.91 -16.67 20.30
C LEU A 200 -25.44 -16.31 19.97
N ARG A 201 -25.16 -15.59 18.88
CA ARG A 201 -23.78 -15.15 18.54
C ARG A 201 -23.15 -14.19 19.56
N ARG A 202 -23.96 -13.43 20.29
CA ARG A 202 -23.52 -12.49 21.33
C ARG A 202 -23.40 -13.15 22.70
N GLU A 203 -24.35 -14.01 23.06
CA GLU A 203 -24.55 -14.54 24.41
C GLU A 203 -23.90 -15.91 24.60
N LEU A 204 -23.86 -16.78 23.57
CA LEU A 204 -23.27 -18.13 23.68
C LEU A 204 -21.74 -18.13 23.87
N ARG A 205 -21.07 -16.98 23.71
CA ARG A 205 -19.65 -16.79 24.13
C ARG A 205 -19.41 -17.08 25.62
N VAL A 206 -20.49 -17.22 26.38
CA VAL A 206 -20.53 -17.85 27.72
C VAL A 206 -19.84 -19.22 27.73
N TRP A 207 -20.09 -20.08 26.73
CA TRP A 207 -19.59 -21.46 26.64
C TRP A 207 -18.41 -21.54 25.66
N VAL A 208 -17.26 -22.05 26.15
CA VAL A 208 -15.98 -22.02 25.41
C VAL A 208 -15.95 -23.02 24.25
N ASP A 209 -16.56 -24.20 24.44
CA ASP A 209 -16.54 -25.30 23.47
C ASP A 209 -17.76 -25.33 22.54
N LEU A 210 -18.59 -24.28 22.53
CA LEU A 210 -19.83 -24.27 21.76
C LEU A 210 -19.64 -23.54 20.42
N ASP A 211 -19.39 -24.31 19.37
CA ASP A 211 -19.24 -23.77 18.01
C ASP A 211 -20.53 -23.12 17.50
N VAL A 212 -20.52 -21.79 17.50
CA VAL A 212 -21.66 -20.93 17.18
C VAL A 212 -22.02 -21.02 15.70
N GLU A 213 -21.05 -21.30 14.82
CA GLU A 213 -21.30 -21.38 13.38
C GLU A 213 -22.13 -22.63 13.07
N VAL A 214 -21.71 -23.79 13.58
CA VAL A 214 -22.40 -25.08 13.42
C VAL A 214 -23.87 -25.01 13.85
N ARG A 215 -24.17 -24.40 15.01
CA ARG A 215 -25.55 -24.24 15.50
C ARG A 215 -26.38 -23.24 14.69
N SER A 216 -25.75 -22.20 14.13
CA SER A 216 -26.47 -21.25 13.26
C SER A 216 -26.74 -21.82 11.86
N TYR A 217 -25.87 -22.71 11.37
CA TYR A 217 -26.12 -23.51 10.17
C TYR A 217 -27.20 -24.58 10.42
N SER A 218 -27.17 -25.32 11.54
CA SER A 218 -28.22 -26.30 11.83
C SER A 218 -29.61 -25.65 11.99
N LEU A 219 -29.70 -24.47 12.64
CA LEU A 219 -30.96 -23.72 12.74
C LEU A 219 -31.47 -23.14 11.40
N SER A 220 -30.65 -23.11 10.35
CA SER A 220 -31.04 -22.66 9.01
C SER A 220 -31.12 -23.78 7.96
N HIS A 221 -30.76 -25.02 8.31
CA HIS A 221 -30.80 -26.20 7.42
C HIS A 221 -31.57 -27.40 8.01
N SER A 222 -32.08 -27.33 9.25
CA SER A 222 -32.78 -28.45 9.92
C SER A 222 -34.20 -28.13 10.38
N LEU A 223 -34.82 -27.08 9.83
CA LEU A 223 -36.22 -26.67 10.03
C LEU A 223 -36.80 -26.13 8.73
#